data_AF-A0A1G4R391-F1
#
_entry.id   AF-A0A1G4R391-F1
#
_cell.length_a   1.000
_cell.length_b   1.000
_cell.length_c   1.000
_cell.angle_alpha   90.00
_cell.angle_beta   90.00
_cell.angle_gamma   90.00
#
_symmetry.space_group_name_H-M   'P 1'
#
loop_
_entity.id
_entity.type
_entity.pdbx_description
1 polymer ?
#
loop_
_entity_poly.entity_id
_entity_poly.type
_entity_poly.pdbx_seq_one_letter_code
_entity_poly.pdbx_strand_id
1 'polypeptide(L)'
;MNIITLFPPPDLDEYVAGILTIESKTLSADFILPLYANGCPTLVFQTALGKRSESDTGYLNLYGQTIQPKTLMIKQPFTLIAFFMLPHIVQSLFGVSARELTDSYLDLSEISHFHRHIIDTKFF
;
A
#
# COMPACT_ATOMS: atom_id res chain seq x y z
N MET A 1 -5.28 18.94 -8.40
CA MET A 1 -5.11 17.51 -8.12
C MET A 1 -5.53 16.74 -9.35
N ASN A 2 -4.67 15.86 -9.87
CA ASN A 2 -4.93 14.99 -11.00
C ASN A 2 -5.19 13.58 -10.46
N ILE A 3 -6.26 12.91 -10.91
CA ILE A 3 -6.65 11.58 -10.47
C ILE A 3 -6.89 10.74 -11.73
N ILE A 4 -6.18 9.62 -11.85
CA ILE A 4 -6.26 8.73 -13.00
C ILE A 4 -6.47 7.31 -12.48
N THR A 5 -7.50 6.65 -13.00
CA THR A 5 -7.69 5.21 -12.82
C THR A 5 -7.27 4.50 -14.09
N LEU A 6 -6.38 3.53 -13.96
CA LEU A 6 -5.88 2.71 -15.06
C LEU A 6 -6.33 1.27 -14.85
N PHE A 7 -6.62 0.60 -15.95
CA PHE A 7 -6.76 -0.85 -15.97
C PHE A 7 -5.37 -1.49 -16.08
N PRO A 8 -5.14 -2.61 -15.40
CA PRO A 8 -3.91 -3.38 -15.59
C PRO A 8 -3.79 -3.82 -17.06
N PRO A 9 -2.57 -3.87 -17.63
CA PRO A 9 -2.35 -4.61 -18.87
C PRO A 9 -2.63 -6.11 -18.66
N PRO A 10 -2.84 -6.89 -19.74
CA PRO A 10 -3.15 -8.32 -19.64
C PRO A 10 -2.16 -9.12 -18.79
N ASP A 11 -0.86 -8.78 -18.85
CA ASP A 11 0.16 -9.48 -18.06
C ASP A 11 0.06 -9.22 -16.54
N LEU A 12 -0.76 -8.26 -16.11
CA LEU A 12 -0.95 -7.87 -14.71
C LEU A 12 -2.37 -8.10 -14.18
N ASP A 13 -3.35 -8.45 -15.03
CA ASP A 13 -4.75 -8.51 -14.62
C ASP A 13 -5.08 -9.70 -13.69
N GLU A 14 -4.28 -10.78 -13.75
CA GLU A 14 -4.31 -11.90 -12.80
C GLU A 14 -3.74 -11.53 -11.41
N TYR A 15 -3.10 -10.36 -11.27
CA TYR A 15 -2.42 -9.96 -10.04
C TYR A 15 -3.01 -8.69 -9.42
N VAL A 16 -3.43 -7.76 -10.27
CA VAL A 16 -3.85 -6.40 -9.92
C VAL A 16 -5.22 -6.15 -10.54
N ALA A 17 -6.23 -5.84 -9.72
CA ALA A 17 -7.57 -5.52 -10.18
C ALA A 17 -7.72 -4.09 -10.72
N GLY A 18 -6.80 -3.19 -10.36
CA GLY A 18 -6.83 -1.80 -10.82
C GLY A 18 -5.67 -0.99 -10.26
N ILE A 19 -5.41 0.14 -10.92
CA ILE A 19 -4.35 1.06 -10.54
C ILE A 19 -4.94 2.46 -10.41
N LEU A 20 -4.70 3.11 -9.27
CA LEU A 20 -5.10 4.49 -9.02
C LEU A 20 -3.84 5.35 -8.90
N THR A 21 -3.77 6.44 -9.66
CA THR A 21 -2.72 7.44 -9.56
C THR A 21 -3.32 8.78 -9.16
N ILE A 22 -2.73 9.42 -8.15
CA ILE A 22 -3.11 10.75 -7.68
C ILE A 22 -1.87 11.62 -7.66
N GLU A 23 -1.93 12.77 -8.32
CA GLU A 23 -0.86 13.77 -8.31
C GLU A 23 -1.39 15.10 -7.78
N SER A 24 -0.74 15.64 -6.76
CA SER A 24 -1.00 16.97 -6.22
C SER A 24 0.27 17.81 -6.26
N LYS A 25 0.23 18.92 -7.02
CA LYS A 25 1.36 19.87 -7.17
C LYS A 25 1.25 21.07 -6.23
N THR A 26 0.14 21.19 -5.49
CA THR A 26 -0.20 22.37 -4.69
C THR A 26 -0.37 22.01 -3.23
N LEU A 27 0.14 22.86 -2.34
CA LEU A 27 0.02 22.75 -0.87
C LEU A 27 -1.41 22.99 -0.34
N SER A 28 -2.37 23.32 -1.21
CA SER A 28 -3.57 24.06 -0.81
C SER A 28 -4.73 23.24 -0.23
N ALA A 29 -4.53 21.98 0.15
CA ALA A 29 -5.45 21.26 1.04
C ALA A 29 -4.78 19.98 1.56
N ASP A 30 -5.04 19.64 2.83
CA ASP A 30 -4.74 18.31 3.36
C ASP A 30 -5.47 17.28 2.49
N PHE A 31 -4.72 16.43 1.79
CA PHE A 31 -5.32 15.35 1.02
C PHE A 31 -5.70 14.23 1.98
N ILE A 32 -6.98 13.83 1.97
CA ILE A 32 -7.50 12.72 2.77
C ILE A 32 -7.95 11.63 1.81
N LEU A 33 -7.20 10.54 1.73
CA LEU A 33 -7.64 9.34 1.02
C LEU A 33 -8.48 8.48 1.95
N PRO A 34 -9.78 8.28 1.68
CA PRO A 34 -10.55 7.25 2.36
C PRO A 34 -10.05 5.88 1.92
N LEU A 35 -9.52 5.12 2.87
CA LEU A 35 -9.20 3.70 2.69
C LEU A 35 -10.50 2.92 2.95
N TYR A 36 -11.19 2.58 1.86
CA TYR A 36 -12.45 1.83 1.92
C TYR A 36 -12.18 0.33 2.09
N ALA A 37 -13.15 -0.35 2.71
CA ALA A 37 -13.20 -1.80 2.78
C ALA A 37 -13.55 -2.39 1.41
N ASN A 38 -12.57 -2.52 0.53
CA ASN A 38 -12.72 -3.13 -0.80
C ASN A 38 -12.37 -4.63 -0.81
N GLY A 39 -12.03 -5.21 0.34
CA GLY A 39 -11.65 -6.63 0.45
C GLY A 39 -10.29 -6.98 -0.18
N CYS A 40 -9.59 -6.00 -0.76
CA CYS A 40 -8.37 -6.23 -1.54
C CYS A 40 -7.17 -5.58 -0.85
N PRO A 41 -6.08 -6.31 -0.62
CA PRO A 41 -4.82 -5.71 -0.23
C PRO A 41 -4.35 -4.69 -1.26
N THR A 42 -3.70 -3.62 -0.82
CA THR A 42 -3.32 -2.51 -1.69
C THR A 42 -1.86 -2.14 -1.46
N LEU A 43 -1.06 -2.17 -2.53
CA LEU A 43 0.31 -1.66 -2.51
C LEU A 43 0.27 -0.17 -2.85
N VAL A 44 0.73 0.67 -1.94
CA VAL A 44 0.72 2.12 -2.11
C VAL A 44 2.14 2.64 -2.10
N PHE A 45 2.53 3.23 -3.23
CA PHE A 45 3.70 4.08 -3.34
C PHE A 45 3.27 5.54 -3.18
N GLN A 46 4.06 6.33 -2.45
CA GLN A 46 3.87 7.76 -2.33
C GLN A 46 5.21 8.50 -2.24
N THR A 47 5.31 9.69 -2.84
CA THR A 47 6.54 10.49 -2.85
C THR A 47 6.71 11.40 -1.62
N ALA A 48 5.69 11.49 -0.77
CA ALA A 48 5.71 12.26 0.45
C ALA A 48 5.20 11.40 1.60
N LEU A 49 5.74 11.62 2.80
CA LEU A 49 5.24 10.94 4.01
C LEU A 49 3.79 11.34 4.26
N GLY A 50 2.92 10.34 4.36
CA GLY A 50 1.58 10.49 4.88
C GLY A 50 1.51 10.27 6.39
N LYS A 51 0.37 10.61 6.97
CA LYS A 51 -0.03 10.28 8.34
C LYS A 51 -1.25 9.38 8.32
N ARG A 52 -1.20 8.30 9.10
CA ARG A 52 -2.36 7.44 9.38
C ARG A 52 -2.52 7.36 10.89
N SER A 53 -3.62 7.90 11.40
CA SER A 53 -3.79 8.11 12.85
C SER A 53 -2.62 8.92 13.44
N GLU A 54 -1.84 8.35 14.36
CA GLU A 54 -0.75 9.05 15.06
C GLU A 54 0.65 8.71 14.52
N SER A 55 0.76 7.80 13.54
CA SER A 55 2.04 7.38 12.96
C SER A 55 2.24 7.90 11.55
N ASP A 56 3.50 8.23 11.25
CA ASP A 56 3.93 8.47 9.88
C ASP A 56 3.90 7.14 9.11
N THR A 57 3.53 7.23 7.83
CA THR A 57 3.58 6.10 6.89
C THR A 57 4.89 6.13 6.12
N GLY A 58 5.38 4.97 5.67
CA GLY A 58 6.53 4.89 4.77
C GLY A 58 6.26 5.42 3.37
N TYR A 59 7.25 5.31 2.48
CA TYR A 59 7.08 5.66 1.05
C TYR A 59 6.46 4.52 0.22
N LEU A 60 6.54 3.28 0.72
CA LEU A 60 6.00 2.10 0.07
C LEU A 60 5.35 1.20 1.13
N ASN A 61 4.03 1.20 1.17
CA ASN A 61 3.28 0.51 2.19
C ASN A 61 2.36 -0.54 1.55
N LEU A 62 2.36 -1.74 2.14
CA LEU A 62 1.42 -2.79 1.84
C LEU A 62 0.27 -2.72 2.85
N TYR A 63 -0.89 -2.26 2.39
CA TYR A 63 -2.11 -2.24 3.17
C TYR A 63 -2.81 -3.59 3.02
N GLY A 64 -3.18 -4.21 4.14
CA GLY A 64 -4.02 -5.39 4.09
C GLY A 64 -5.49 -5.05 3.84
N GLN A 65 -6.32 -6.08 3.98
CA GLN A 65 -7.76 -5.91 3.90
C GLN A 65 -8.23 -4.93 4.98
N THR A 66 -8.77 -3.80 4.55
CA THR A 66 -9.40 -2.84 5.46
C THR A 66 -10.85 -3.28 5.69
N ILE A 67 -11.28 -3.42 6.93
CA ILE A 67 -12.67 -3.70 7.33
C ILE A 67 -13.30 -2.48 8.01
N GLN A 68 -12.47 -1.60 8.60
CA GLN A 68 -12.92 -0.32 9.14
C GLN A 68 -12.40 0.85 8.29
N PRO A 69 -13.23 1.87 7.97
CA PRO A 69 -12.75 3.05 7.27
C PRO A 69 -11.56 3.70 7.99
N LYS A 70 -10.49 3.97 7.26
CA LYS A 70 -9.31 4.69 7.74
C LYS A 70 -8.96 5.81 6.76
N THR A 71 -8.18 6.79 7.22
CA THR A 71 -7.74 7.92 6.41
C THR A 71 -6.23 7.95 6.32
N LEU A 72 -5.73 8.24 5.12
CA LEU A 72 -4.34 8.62 4.88
C LEU A 72 -4.31 10.12 4.58
N MET A 73 -3.56 10.86 5.39
CA MET A 73 -3.42 12.31 5.28
C MET A 73 -2.05 12.68 4.70
N ILE A 74 -2.01 13.49 3.65
CA ILE A 74 -0.76 13.99 3.06
C ILE A 74 -0.84 15.52 2.95
N LYS A 75 0.16 16.21 3.50
CA LYS A 75 0.19 17.69 3.62
C LYS A 75 1.15 18.40 2.67
N GLN A 76 1.85 17.64 1.83
CA GLN A 76 2.87 18.13 0.91
C GLN A 76 2.48 17.78 -0.53
N PRO A 77 3.04 18.44 -1.55
CA PRO A 77 2.94 17.97 -2.92
C PRO A 77 3.39 16.51 -3.02
N PHE A 78 2.60 15.68 -3.69
CA PHE A 78 2.81 14.24 -3.72
C PHE A 78 2.33 13.62 -5.02
N THR A 79 2.95 12.51 -5.37
CA THR A 79 2.40 11.49 -6.27
C THR A 79 2.12 10.26 -5.43
N LEU A 80 0.91 9.71 -5.57
CA LEU A 80 0.50 8.44 -4.97
C LEU A 80 0.08 7.49 -6.09
N ILE A 81 0.56 6.25 -6.01
CA ILE A 81 0.17 5.17 -6.90
C ILE A 81 -0.29 4.00 -6.02
N ALA A 82 -1.54 3.57 -6.19
CA ALA A 82 -2.12 2.44 -5.49
C ALA A 82 -2.43 1.32 -6.48
N PHE A 83 -1.86 0.14 -6.23
CA PHE A 83 -2.17 -1.11 -6.93
C PHE A 83 -3.12 -1.94 -6.06
N PHE A 84 -4.35 -2.13 -6.52
CA PHE A 84 -5.32 -2.98 -5.84
C PHE A 84 -5.04 -4.43 -6.22
N MET A 85 -4.43 -5.19 -5.32
CA MET A 85 -3.99 -6.56 -5.59
C MET A 85 -5.06 -7.57 -5.25
N LEU A 86 -5.06 -8.69 -5.98
CA LEU A 86 -5.89 -9.83 -5.63
C LEU A 86 -5.38 -10.50 -4.33
N PRO A 87 -6.26 -10.94 -3.42
CA PRO A 87 -5.85 -11.40 -2.09
C PRO A 87 -4.81 -12.54 -2.06
N HIS A 88 -4.84 -13.43 -3.07
CA HIS A 88 -3.96 -14.59 -3.13
C HIS A 88 -2.49 -14.24 -3.42
N ILE A 89 -2.22 -13.05 -3.97
CA ILE A 89 -0.88 -12.65 -4.41
C ILE A 89 -0.01 -12.11 -3.28
N VAL A 90 -0.61 -11.56 -2.24
CA VAL A 90 0.14 -10.91 -1.15
C VAL A 90 1.07 -11.88 -0.43
N GLN A 91 0.57 -13.09 -0.14
CA GLN A 91 1.38 -14.10 0.52
C GLN A 91 2.53 -14.57 -0.39
N SER A 92 2.27 -14.74 -1.68
CA SER A 92 3.28 -15.19 -2.64
C SER A 92 4.38 -14.17 -2.89
N LEU A 93 4.06 -12.86 -2.94
CA LEU A 93 5.03 -11.81 -3.23
C LEU A 93 5.77 -11.30 -1.98
N PHE A 94 5.10 -11.23 -0.84
CA PHE A 94 5.65 -10.58 0.36
C PHE A 94 5.91 -11.54 1.51
N GLY A 95 5.46 -12.80 1.43
CA GLY A 95 5.61 -13.78 2.51
C GLY A 95 4.74 -13.49 3.73
N VAL A 96 3.82 -12.54 3.65
CA VAL A 96 2.91 -12.13 4.73
C VAL A 96 1.49 -12.54 4.39
N SER A 97 0.76 -13.13 5.34
CA SER A 97 -0.64 -13.48 5.08
C SER A 97 -1.50 -12.22 5.01
N ALA A 98 -2.45 -12.16 4.07
CA ALA A 98 -3.40 -11.04 3.99
C ALA A 98 -4.20 -10.84 5.28
N ARG A 99 -4.39 -11.93 6.05
CA ARG A 99 -5.07 -11.93 7.34
C ARG A 99 -4.27 -11.18 8.42
N GLU A 100 -2.95 -11.35 8.47
CA GLU A 100 -2.08 -10.62 9.41
C GLU A 100 -2.12 -9.10 9.18
N LEU A 101 -2.37 -8.68 7.94
CA LEU A 101 -2.46 -7.27 7.57
C LEU A 101 -3.87 -6.69 7.68
N THR A 102 -4.85 -7.45 8.17
CA THR A 102 -6.23 -6.97 8.32
C THR A 102 -6.28 -5.72 9.18
N ASP A 103 -6.91 -4.65 8.68
CA ASP A 103 -6.94 -3.29 9.26
C ASP A 103 -5.56 -2.64 9.53
N SER A 104 -4.46 -3.30 9.15
CA SER A 104 -3.09 -2.85 9.38
C SER A 104 -2.41 -2.46 8.06
N TYR A 105 -1.13 -2.09 8.16
CA TYR A 105 -0.25 -1.89 7.02
C TYR A 105 1.18 -2.29 7.40
N LEU A 106 1.99 -2.57 6.40
CA LEU A 106 3.40 -2.88 6.54
C LEU A 106 4.20 -1.92 5.67
N ASP A 107 5.17 -1.22 6.26
CA ASP A 107 6.17 -0.50 5.48
C ASP A 107 7.13 -1.52 4.86
N LEU A 108 7.16 -1.59 3.53
CA LEU A 108 8.00 -2.58 2.83
C LEU A 108 9.50 -2.31 3.01
N SER A 109 9.91 -1.12 3.44
CA SER A 109 11.31 -0.87 3.81
C SER A 109 11.76 -1.71 5.00
N GLU A 110 10.83 -2.09 5.89
CA GLU A 110 11.09 -2.93 7.07
C GLU A 110 11.26 -4.42 6.71
N ILE A 111 10.72 -4.88 5.57
CA ILE A 111 10.83 -6.30 5.13
C ILE A 111 12.27 -6.71 4.81
N SER A 112 13.14 -5.75 4.46
CA SER A 112 14.57 -6.02 4.20
C SER A 112 15.30 -6.70 5.38
N HIS A 113 14.76 -6.62 6.59
CA HIS A 113 15.25 -7.33 7.78
C HIS A 113 14.65 -8.75 7.96
N PHE A 114 13.47 -9.02 7.41
CA PHE A 114 12.71 -10.26 7.63
C PHE A 114 13.28 -11.45 6.85
N HIS A 115 13.75 -11.25 5.61
CA HIS A 115 14.33 -12.32 4.80
C HIS A 115 15.74 -12.73 5.24
N ARG A 116 16.47 -11.87 5.97
CA ARG A 116 17.82 -12.20 6.45
C ARG A 116 17.76 -13.25 7.57
N HIS A 117 16.72 -13.22 8.40
CA HIS A 117 16.58 -14.16 9.52
C HIS A 117 16.20 -15.59 9.08
N ILE A 118 15.47 -15.75 7.97
CA ILE A 118 15.05 -17.08 7.47
C ILE A 118 16.21 -17.83 6.80
N ILE A 119 17.19 -17.11 6.23
CA ILE A 119 18.39 -17.72 5.67
C ILE A 119 19.38 -18.11 6.79
N ASP A 120 19.43 -17.33 7.88
CA ASP A 120 20.32 -17.60 9.01
C ASP A 120 19.82 -18.71 9.96
N THR A 121 18.53 -19.04 9.97
CA THR A 121 17.95 -20.09 10.84
C THR A 121 17.79 -21.47 10.18
N LYS A 122 18.19 -21.63 8.91
CA LYS A 122 18.19 -22.94 8.22
C LYS A 122 19.58 -23.56 8.01
N PHE A 123 20.62 -22.99 8.60
CA PHE A 123 21.98 -23.53 8.55
C PHE A 123 22.68 -23.48 9.91
N PHE A 124 22.08 -24.06 10.97
CA PHE A 124 22.80 -24.61 12.12
C PHE A 124 21.98 -25.75 12.73
#